data_AF-A0A8D5UG65-F1
#
_entry.id   AF-A0A8D5UG65-F1
#
_cell.length_a   1.000
_cell.length_b   1.000
_cell.length_c   1.000
_cell.angle_alpha   90.00
_cell.angle_beta   90.00
_cell.angle_gamma   90.00
#
_symmetry.space_group_name_H-M   'P 1'
#
loop_
_entity.id
_entity.type
_entity.pdbx_description
1 polymer ?
#
loop_
_entity_poly.entity_id
_entity_poly.type
_entity_poly.pdbx_seq_one_letter_code
_entity_poly.pdbx_strand_id
1 'polypeptide(L)'
;MRVQRIVASKMKKNTVLLKDPWISPHIPKTEWLSEKSLGAMLQHYETVYVKPNRGHKGIGIYRVRKINSTQCEIRSSMNEAVKIVLLQDAFSYLTEQIKRGRKYIVQQGIEMAQLEGRPYDIRILMQKPLDRWQLSGWVARWSKRDMIVTNMHRGGENISIERALKDNNWEAAQIAGELSNLAHLISSVLDNYYGFRVLGLDLAVDNKGKVWFIEANTNPLFRQMFKAVGMHERVMNTHRFIVEKYS
;
A
#
# COMPACT_ATOMS: atom_id res chain seq x y z
N MET A 1 23.97 5.71 10.23
CA MET A 1 23.53 7.08 9.86
C MET A 1 22.25 6.98 9.03
N ARG A 2 21.31 7.94 9.16
CA ARG A 2 20.04 7.93 8.41
C ARG A 2 20.20 8.79 7.16
N VAL A 3 20.12 8.16 5.99
CA VAL A 3 20.18 8.80 4.65
C VAL A 3 19.13 9.90 4.44
N GLN A 4 17.98 9.82 5.12
CA GLN A 4 16.87 10.74 4.91
C GLN A 4 15.95 10.87 6.14
N ARG A 5 15.10 11.91 6.12
CA ARG A 5 14.02 12.09 7.09
C ARG A 5 12.94 11.03 6.97
N ILE A 6 12.27 10.71 8.08
CA ILE A 6 11.17 9.72 8.10
C ILE A 6 9.83 10.44 8.21
N VAL A 7 8.95 10.25 7.21
CA VAL A 7 7.58 10.75 7.23
C VAL A 7 6.62 9.57 7.43
N ALA A 8 6.29 9.31 8.69
CA ALA A 8 5.45 8.17 9.08
C ALA A 8 3.95 8.38 8.76
N SER A 9 3.47 9.62 8.68
CA SER A 9 2.05 9.95 8.51
C SER A 9 1.58 9.64 7.10
N LYS A 10 0.66 8.68 6.95
CA LYS A 10 0.00 8.34 5.67
C LYS A 10 -0.73 9.55 5.09
N MET A 11 -1.52 10.24 5.91
CA MET A 11 -2.26 11.44 5.48
C MET A 11 -1.36 12.55 4.97
N LYS A 12 -0.18 12.76 5.57
CA LYS A 12 0.74 13.83 5.11
C LYS A 12 1.19 13.57 3.67
N LYS A 13 1.60 12.33 3.38
CA LYS A 13 2.01 11.93 2.01
C LYS A 13 0.83 11.96 1.05
N ASN A 14 -0.34 11.49 1.49
CA ASN A 14 -1.55 11.48 0.66
C ASN A 14 -1.99 12.89 0.27
N THR A 15 -2.00 13.84 1.21
CA THR A 15 -2.34 15.25 0.95
C THR A 15 -1.42 15.91 -0.06
N VAL A 16 -0.13 15.57 -0.07
CA VAL A 16 0.81 16.09 -1.08
C VAL A 16 0.48 15.50 -2.45
N LEU A 17 0.29 14.18 -2.52
CA LEU A 17 0.05 13.49 -3.79
C LEU A 17 -1.31 13.80 -4.41
N LEU A 18 -2.34 14.06 -3.60
CA LEU A 18 -3.67 14.44 -4.08
C LEU A 18 -3.71 15.79 -4.82
N LYS A 19 -2.67 16.62 -4.67
CA LYS A 19 -2.56 17.89 -5.42
C LYS A 19 -2.10 17.70 -6.86
N ASP A 20 -1.54 16.53 -7.18
CA ASP A 20 -1.07 16.22 -8.52
C ASP A 20 -2.20 15.58 -9.35
N PRO A 21 -2.59 16.17 -10.50
CA PRO A 21 -3.71 15.69 -11.31
C PRO A 21 -3.43 14.34 -11.97
N TRP A 22 -2.16 13.96 -12.14
CA TRP A 22 -1.77 12.68 -12.74
C TRP A 22 -1.64 11.57 -11.69
N ILE A 23 -1.42 11.90 -10.41
CA ILE A 23 -1.39 10.92 -9.32
C ILE A 23 -2.78 10.72 -8.70
N SER A 24 -3.53 11.81 -8.48
CA SER A 24 -4.77 11.77 -7.71
C SER A 24 -5.82 10.74 -8.17
N PRO A 25 -5.98 10.43 -9.48
CA PRO A 25 -6.92 9.40 -9.93
C PRO A 25 -6.54 7.97 -9.47
N HIS A 26 -5.27 7.75 -9.12
CA HIS A 26 -4.73 6.49 -8.65
C HIS A 26 -4.76 6.37 -7.12
N ILE A 27 -5.24 7.38 -6.39
CA ILE A 27 -5.30 7.35 -4.92
C ILE A 27 -6.69 6.90 -4.47
N PRO A 28 -6.82 5.82 -3.68
CA PRO A 28 -8.11 5.41 -3.13
C PRO A 28 -8.64 6.50 -2.19
N LYS A 29 -9.96 6.72 -2.21
CA LYS A 29 -10.61 7.68 -1.32
C LYS A 29 -10.19 7.42 0.12
N THR A 30 -9.67 8.44 0.80
CA THR A 30 -9.10 8.31 2.15
C THR A 30 -9.51 9.51 2.99
N GLU A 31 -10.02 9.24 4.19
CA GLU A 31 -10.46 10.25 5.16
C GLU A 31 -9.94 9.94 6.56
N TRP A 32 -9.92 10.94 7.44
CA TRP A 32 -9.71 10.68 8.86
C TRP A 32 -10.86 9.84 9.42
N LEU A 33 -10.56 8.86 10.25
CA LEU A 33 -11.60 8.02 10.85
C LEU A 33 -12.47 8.84 11.82
N SER A 34 -13.76 8.87 11.53
CA SER A 34 -14.85 9.32 12.38
C SER A 34 -16.08 8.46 12.07
N GLU A 35 -17.10 8.51 12.92
CA GLU A 35 -18.37 7.82 12.67
C GLU A 35 -18.98 8.25 11.34
N LYS A 36 -19.05 9.58 11.12
CA LYS A 36 -19.56 10.18 9.88
C LYS A 36 -18.80 9.70 8.65
N SER A 37 -17.47 9.77 8.65
CA SER A 37 -16.66 9.36 7.50
C SER A 37 -16.73 7.85 7.26
N LEU A 38 -16.79 7.03 8.32
CA LEU A 38 -16.91 5.58 8.18
C LEU A 38 -18.26 5.23 7.54
N GLY A 39 -19.35 5.82 8.05
CA GLY A 39 -20.69 5.65 7.50
C GLY A 39 -20.77 6.07 6.04
N ALA A 40 -20.28 7.27 5.71
CA ALA A 40 -20.26 7.76 4.32
C ALA A 40 -19.43 6.85 3.39
N MET A 41 -18.26 6.40 3.84
CA MET A 41 -17.43 5.48 3.06
C MET A 41 -18.13 4.12 2.84
N LEU A 42 -18.83 3.58 3.82
CA LEU A 42 -19.61 2.34 3.71
C LEU A 42 -20.89 2.51 2.86
N GLN A 43 -21.38 3.73 2.67
CA GLN A 43 -22.46 3.97 1.70
C GLN A 43 -21.96 3.82 0.26
N HIS A 44 -20.73 4.26 -0.02
CA HIS A 44 -20.18 4.28 -1.39
C HIS A 44 -19.33 3.06 -1.76
N TYR A 45 -18.73 2.38 -0.78
CA TYR A 45 -17.79 1.30 -1.01
C TYR A 45 -18.19 0.04 -0.24
N GLU A 46 -18.15 -1.12 -0.91
CA GLU A 46 -18.44 -2.41 -0.29
C GLU A 46 -17.42 -2.76 0.80
N THR A 47 -16.15 -2.46 0.54
CA THR A 47 -15.05 -2.71 1.47
C THR A 47 -14.30 -1.42 1.77
N VAL A 48 -14.00 -1.20 3.04
CA VAL A 48 -13.10 -0.14 3.52
C VAL A 48 -12.06 -0.71 4.48
N TYR A 49 -10.93 -0.04 4.56
CA TYR A 49 -9.86 -0.38 5.49
C TYR A 49 -9.66 0.74 6.49
N VAL A 50 -9.70 0.38 7.77
CA VAL A 50 -9.39 1.26 8.88
C VAL A 50 -7.95 1.02 9.31
N LYS A 51 -7.08 2.00 9.08
CA LYS A 51 -5.62 1.88 9.22
C LYS A 51 -5.08 2.95 10.17
N PRO A 52 -4.05 2.68 10.98
CA PRO A 52 -3.40 3.72 11.76
C PRO A 52 -2.68 4.70 10.83
N ASN A 53 -2.86 6.00 11.04
CA ASN A 53 -2.20 7.02 10.20
C ASN A 53 -0.66 6.92 10.29
N ARG A 54 -0.14 6.50 11.45
CA ARG A 54 1.28 6.19 11.65
C ARG A 54 1.37 4.73 12.07
N GLY A 55 2.01 3.89 11.26
CA GLY A 55 2.12 2.45 11.50
C GLY A 55 2.96 1.78 10.42
N HIS A 56 3.34 0.53 10.66
CA HIS A 56 4.16 -0.28 9.75
C HIS A 56 3.71 -1.76 9.83
N LYS A 57 4.14 -2.57 8.86
CA LYS A 57 3.92 -4.03 8.81
C LYS A 57 2.43 -4.47 8.84
N GLY A 58 1.52 -3.59 8.44
CA GLY A 58 0.09 -3.89 8.46
C GLY A 58 -0.51 -4.12 9.86
N ILE A 59 0.17 -3.69 10.93
CA ILE A 59 -0.30 -3.86 12.31
C ILE A 59 -1.42 -2.86 12.62
N GLY A 60 -2.51 -3.36 13.20
CA GLY A 60 -3.67 -2.56 13.60
C GLY A 60 -4.55 -2.14 12.43
N ILE A 61 -4.50 -2.87 11.30
CA ILE A 61 -5.43 -2.68 10.19
C ILE A 61 -6.67 -3.52 10.42
N TYR A 62 -7.83 -2.91 10.21
CA TYR A 62 -9.13 -3.59 10.18
C TYR A 62 -9.73 -3.47 8.79
N ARG A 63 -10.22 -4.58 8.23
CA ARG A 63 -11.09 -4.57 7.05
C ARG A 63 -12.52 -4.54 7.52
N VAL A 64 -13.33 -3.64 6.97
CA VAL A 64 -14.78 -3.61 7.15
C VAL A 64 -15.41 -3.88 5.79
N ARG A 65 -16.16 -4.97 5.65
CA ARG A 65 -16.84 -5.37 4.42
C ARG A 65 -18.34 -5.45 4.66
N LYS A 66 -19.13 -4.80 3.83
CA LYS A 66 -20.59 -4.90 3.88
C LYS A 66 -21.03 -6.30 3.52
N ILE A 67 -21.98 -6.82 4.29
CA ILE A 67 -22.66 -8.07 3.98
C ILE A 67 -24.00 -7.75 3.33
N ASN A 68 -24.74 -6.80 3.90
CA ASN A 68 -26.04 -6.34 3.42
C ASN A 68 -26.28 -4.88 3.88
N SER A 69 -27.54 -4.42 3.83
CA SER A 69 -27.92 -3.05 4.20
C SER A 69 -27.83 -2.76 5.70
N THR A 70 -27.74 -3.77 6.57
CA THR A 70 -27.75 -3.61 8.03
C THR A 70 -26.50 -4.17 8.72
N GLN A 71 -25.74 -5.05 8.08
CA GLN A 71 -24.62 -5.76 8.68
C GLN A 71 -23.32 -5.60 7.89
N CYS A 72 -22.21 -5.62 8.64
CA CYS A 72 -20.87 -5.71 8.09
C CYS A 72 -20.01 -6.72 8.84
N GLU A 73 -19.03 -7.25 8.12
CA GLU A 73 -17.93 -8.06 8.61
C GLU A 73 -16.75 -7.15 8.95
N ILE A 74 -16.21 -7.26 10.16
CA ILE A 74 -14.98 -6.61 10.59
C ILE A 74 -13.93 -7.68 10.85
N ARG A 75 -12.80 -7.57 10.18
CA ARG A 75 -11.67 -8.50 10.32
C ARG A 75 -10.40 -7.77 10.69
N SER A 76 -9.74 -8.23 11.75
CA SER A 76 -8.47 -7.67 12.21
C SER A 76 -7.30 -8.33 11.53
N SER A 77 -6.34 -7.51 11.09
CA SER A 77 -5.07 -8.02 10.58
C SER A 77 -4.33 -8.80 11.65
N MET A 78 -4.46 -8.52 12.94
CA MET A 78 -3.57 -9.09 13.95
C MET A 78 -3.86 -10.56 14.30
N ASN A 79 -5.13 -10.92 14.43
CA ASN A 79 -5.56 -12.26 14.85
C ASN A 79 -6.48 -12.93 13.82
N GLU A 80 -6.75 -12.27 12.68
CA GLU A 80 -7.66 -12.74 11.63
C GLU A 80 -9.08 -13.06 12.12
N ALA A 81 -9.43 -12.62 13.35
CA ALA A 81 -10.74 -12.83 13.92
C ALA A 81 -11.78 -12.05 13.11
N VAL A 82 -12.87 -12.75 12.78
CA VAL A 82 -14.02 -12.21 12.07
C VAL A 82 -15.11 -11.88 13.08
N LYS A 83 -15.61 -10.65 13.02
CA LYS A 83 -16.79 -10.23 13.78
C LYS A 83 -17.83 -9.71 12.81
N ILE A 84 -19.06 -10.22 12.92
CA ILE A 84 -20.22 -9.62 12.26
C ILE A 84 -20.87 -8.65 13.26
N VAL A 85 -21.11 -7.43 12.82
CA VAL A 85 -21.77 -6.37 13.60
C VAL A 85 -22.83 -5.67 12.74
N LEU A 86 -23.74 -4.94 13.38
CA LEU A 86 -24.59 -4.01 12.65
C LEU A 86 -23.74 -2.85 12.12
N LEU A 87 -24.10 -2.34 10.95
CA LEU A 87 -23.41 -1.22 10.30
C LEU A 87 -23.35 0.02 11.19
N GLN A 88 -24.43 0.30 11.92
CA GLN A 88 -24.51 1.41 12.89
C GLN A 88 -23.54 1.24 14.07
N ASP A 89 -23.21 0.00 14.44
CA ASP A 89 -22.32 -0.31 15.58
C ASP A 89 -20.85 -0.44 15.16
N ALA A 90 -20.56 -0.41 13.86
CA ALA A 90 -19.23 -0.65 13.32
C ALA A 90 -18.19 0.34 13.87
N PHE A 91 -18.56 1.63 14.00
CA PHE A 91 -17.66 2.64 14.56
C PHE A 91 -17.34 2.36 16.03
N SER A 92 -18.37 2.15 16.86
CA SER A 92 -18.23 1.83 18.28
C SER A 92 -17.34 0.61 18.49
N TYR A 93 -17.63 -0.48 17.78
CA TYR A 93 -16.80 -1.69 17.82
C TYR A 93 -15.34 -1.39 17.48
N LEU A 94 -15.06 -0.67 16.38
CA LEU A 94 -13.69 -0.34 16.00
C LEU A 94 -12.97 0.50 17.06
N THR A 95 -13.66 1.47 17.69
CA THR A 95 -13.05 2.32 18.71
C THR A 95 -12.67 1.59 19.99
N GLU A 96 -13.37 0.51 20.33
CA GLU A 96 -13.00 -0.38 21.44
C GLU A 96 -11.73 -1.18 21.14
N GLN A 97 -11.52 -1.57 19.88
CA GLN A 97 -10.37 -2.36 19.46
C GLN A 97 -9.12 -1.50 19.17
N ILE A 98 -9.31 -0.21 18.90
CA ILE A 98 -8.23 0.70 18.52
C ILE A 98 -7.55 1.28 19.77
N LYS A 99 -6.21 1.32 19.76
CA LYS A 99 -5.43 2.00 20.82
C LYS A 99 -5.85 3.46 20.98
N ARG A 100 -6.34 3.82 22.18
CA ARG A 100 -6.68 5.19 22.58
C ARG A 100 -5.57 6.18 22.25
N GLY A 101 -5.95 7.38 21.81
CA GLY A 101 -5.04 8.47 21.43
C GLY A 101 -4.35 8.31 20.07
N ARG A 102 -4.49 7.17 19.39
CA ARG A 102 -3.89 6.96 18.06
C ARG A 102 -4.85 7.40 16.96
N LYS A 103 -4.37 8.25 16.04
CA LYS A 103 -5.15 8.68 14.87
C LYS A 103 -5.24 7.58 13.81
N TYR A 104 -6.44 7.34 13.30
CA TYR A 104 -6.74 6.39 12.24
C TYR A 104 -7.31 7.09 11.01
N ILE A 105 -7.23 6.40 9.88
CA ILE A 105 -7.86 6.75 8.63
C ILE A 105 -8.81 5.64 8.21
N VAL A 106 -9.84 6.01 7.45
CA VAL A 106 -10.67 5.08 6.66
C VAL A 106 -10.29 5.26 5.20
N GLN A 107 -10.03 4.17 4.50
CA GLN A 107 -9.59 4.16 3.11
C GLN A 107 -10.43 3.17 2.30
N GLN A 108 -10.81 3.54 1.09
CA GLN A 108 -11.50 2.67 0.15
C GLN A 108 -10.72 1.36 -0.06
N GLY A 109 -11.43 0.22 -0.04
CA GLY A 109 -10.89 -1.07 -0.45
C GLY A 109 -10.74 -1.14 -1.96
N ILE A 110 -9.65 -1.78 -2.41
CA ILE A 110 -9.38 -2.04 -3.82
C ILE A 110 -9.63 -3.52 -4.07
N GLU A 111 -10.47 -3.84 -5.05
CA GLU A 111 -10.66 -5.20 -5.56
C GLU A 111 -9.44 -5.58 -6.39
N MET A 112 -8.38 -6.03 -5.70
CA MET A 112 -7.10 -6.32 -6.33
C MET A 112 -7.21 -7.45 -7.36
N ALA A 113 -6.43 -7.30 -8.43
CA ALA A 113 -6.11 -8.36 -9.36
C ALA A 113 -5.62 -9.62 -8.63
N GLN A 114 -5.92 -10.77 -9.21
CA GLN A 114 -5.61 -12.06 -8.60
C GLN A 114 -4.79 -12.91 -9.55
N LEU A 115 -3.88 -13.68 -8.96
CA LEU A 115 -3.18 -14.77 -9.63
C LEU A 115 -3.57 -16.06 -8.91
N GLU A 116 -4.09 -17.04 -9.66
CA GLU A 116 -4.58 -18.33 -9.12
C GLU A 116 -5.59 -18.14 -7.95
N GLY A 117 -6.48 -17.15 -8.08
CA GLY A 117 -7.51 -16.84 -7.08
C GLY A 117 -7.01 -16.17 -5.79
N ARG A 118 -5.78 -15.63 -5.78
CA ARG A 118 -5.22 -14.91 -4.62
C ARG A 118 -4.79 -13.51 -5.01
N PRO A 119 -5.15 -12.48 -4.23
CA PRO A 119 -4.76 -11.12 -4.51
C PRO A 119 -3.26 -10.93 -4.34
N TYR A 120 -2.72 -9.99 -5.10
CA TYR A 120 -1.36 -9.50 -4.91
C TYR A 120 -1.33 -7.97 -4.93
N ASP A 121 -0.30 -7.43 -4.30
CA ASP A 121 0.08 -6.04 -4.52
C ASP A 121 1.52 -5.98 -5.04
N ILE A 122 1.98 -4.79 -5.40
CA ILE A 122 3.27 -4.57 -6.02
C ILE A 122 4.09 -3.65 -5.14
N ARG A 123 5.21 -4.17 -4.64
CA ARG A 123 6.23 -3.38 -3.94
C ARG A 123 7.26 -2.91 -4.95
N ILE A 124 7.41 -1.59 -5.07
CA ILE A 124 8.42 -0.94 -5.89
C ILE A 124 9.42 -0.23 -4.96
N LEU A 125 10.71 -0.49 -5.15
CA LEU A 125 11.79 0.26 -4.50
C LEU A 125 12.34 1.30 -5.47
N MET A 126 12.15 2.55 -5.10
CA MET A 126 12.65 3.71 -5.81
C MET A 126 13.88 4.24 -5.07
N GLN A 127 14.96 4.50 -5.81
CA GLN A 127 16.22 5.02 -5.26
C GLN A 127 16.76 6.16 -6.13
N LYS A 128 17.29 7.19 -5.48
CA LYS A 128 17.87 8.38 -6.10
C LYS A 128 19.38 8.43 -5.77
N PRO A 129 20.23 7.64 -6.48
CA PRO A 129 21.67 7.60 -6.22
C PRO A 129 22.35 8.94 -6.45
N LEU A 130 21.91 9.67 -7.47
CA LEU A 130 22.34 11.04 -7.74
C LEU A 130 21.11 11.95 -7.67
N ASP A 131 20.77 12.62 -8.77
CA ASP A 131 19.62 13.52 -8.84
C ASP A 131 18.48 12.98 -9.71
N ARG A 132 18.57 11.71 -10.11
CA ARG A 132 17.53 11.01 -10.87
C ARG A 132 17.01 9.80 -10.10
N TRP A 133 15.69 9.70 -10.01
CA TRP A 133 15.02 8.52 -9.47
C TRP A 133 15.19 7.33 -10.40
N GLN A 134 15.39 6.17 -9.81
CA GLN A 134 15.50 4.90 -10.50
C GLN A 134 14.59 3.88 -9.81
N LEU A 135 13.84 3.11 -10.60
CA LEU A 135 13.26 1.86 -10.14
C LEU A 135 14.39 0.85 -10.01
N SER A 136 14.87 0.62 -8.78
CA SER A 136 15.99 -0.28 -8.53
C SER A 136 15.55 -1.73 -8.33
N GLY A 137 14.32 -1.93 -7.86
CA GLY A 137 13.69 -3.24 -7.80
C GLY A 137 12.18 -3.16 -7.63
N TRP A 138 11.48 -4.17 -8.09
CA TRP A 138 10.05 -4.35 -7.84
C TRP A 138 9.72 -5.83 -7.66
N VAL A 139 8.60 -6.12 -7.00
CA VAL A 139 8.15 -7.47 -6.73
C VAL A 139 6.65 -7.47 -6.49
N ALA A 140 5.97 -8.50 -6.98
CA ALA A 140 4.59 -8.75 -6.59
C ALA A 140 4.58 -9.59 -5.31
N ARG A 141 3.86 -9.10 -4.28
CA ARG A 141 3.66 -9.80 -3.02
C ARG A 141 2.36 -10.60 -3.12
N TRP A 142 2.51 -11.86 -3.55
CA TRP A 142 1.39 -12.77 -3.71
C TRP A 142 0.93 -13.28 -2.34
N SER A 143 -0.32 -12.98 -1.97
CA SER A 143 -0.81 -13.29 -0.63
C SER A 143 -1.01 -14.79 -0.41
N LYS A 144 -0.91 -15.20 0.86
CA LYS A 144 -1.49 -16.47 1.29
C LYS A 144 -3.01 -16.37 1.22
N ARG A 145 -3.69 -17.50 0.97
CA ARG A 145 -5.16 -17.55 0.93
C ARG A 145 -5.76 -16.88 2.18
N ASP A 146 -6.85 -16.15 1.96
CA ASP A 146 -7.68 -15.52 2.98
C ASP A 146 -7.06 -14.37 3.78
N MET A 147 -5.89 -13.81 3.46
CA MET A 147 -5.34 -12.68 4.22
C MET A 147 -5.99 -11.34 3.87
N ILE A 148 -6.31 -10.50 4.88
CA ILE A 148 -6.83 -9.15 4.63
C ILE A 148 -5.76 -8.16 4.16
N VAL A 149 -4.49 -8.48 4.39
CA VAL A 149 -3.33 -7.70 3.99
C VAL A 149 -2.31 -8.61 3.30
N THR A 150 -1.84 -8.19 2.14
CA THR A 150 -0.78 -8.79 1.30
C THR A 150 0.63 -8.67 1.89
N ASN A 151 0.75 -8.45 3.20
CA ASN A 151 2.05 -8.22 3.82
C ASN A 151 2.84 -9.55 3.96
N MET A 152 3.94 -9.67 3.22
CA MET A 152 4.89 -10.79 3.23
C MET A 152 5.33 -11.29 4.61
N HIS A 153 5.38 -10.42 5.63
CA HIS A 153 5.70 -10.83 7.01
C HIS A 153 4.67 -11.82 7.59
N ARG A 154 3.58 -12.09 6.87
CA ARG A 154 2.50 -13.01 7.24
C ARG A 154 2.38 -14.21 6.31
N GLY A 155 3.44 -14.52 5.55
CA GLY A 155 3.54 -15.76 4.78
C GLY A 155 3.09 -15.68 3.32
N GLY A 156 3.18 -14.49 2.70
CA GLY A 156 3.05 -14.33 1.25
C GLY A 156 4.38 -14.59 0.52
N GLU A 157 4.31 -14.87 -0.77
CA GLU A 157 5.46 -15.14 -1.64
C GLU A 157 5.83 -13.92 -2.49
N ASN A 158 7.11 -13.83 -2.85
CA ASN A 158 7.61 -12.83 -3.79
C ASN A 158 7.73 -13.45 -5.17
N ILE A 159 6.96 -12.92 -6.12
CA ILE A 159 7.00 -13.36 -7.52
C ILE A 159 7.33 -12.19 -8.43
N SER A 160 7.76 -12.49 -9.65
CA SER A 160 8.03 -11.48 -10.67
C SER A 160 6.74 -10.78 -11.11
N ILE A 161 6.88 -9.56 -11.63
CA ILE A 161 5.73 -8.78 -12.12
C ILE A 161 5.11 -9.45 -13.34
N GLU A 162 5.94 -10.02 -14.20
CA GLU A 162 5.52 -10.78 -15.39
C GLU A 162 4.64 -11.97 -15.00
N ARG A 163 5.02 -12.70 -13.94
CA ARG A 163 4.19 -13.80 -13.42
C ARG A 163 2.88 -13.30 -12.82
N ALA A 164 2.92 -12.22 -12.04
CA ALA A 164 1.72 -11.68 -11.39
C ALA A 164 0.67 -11.17 -12.39
N LEU A 165 1.12 -10.58 -13.50
CA LEU A 165 0.23 -10.00 -14.51
C LEU A 165 -0.26 -11.03 -15.55
N LYS A 166 0.29 -12.25 -15.57
CA LYS A 166 0.10 -13.25 -16.63
C LYS A 166 -1.37 -13.64 -16.89
N ASP A 167 -2.15 -13.86 -15.84
CA ASP A 167 -3.47 -14.50 -15.94
C ASP A 167 -4.62 -13.50 -16.15
N ASN A 168 -4.31 -12.26 -16.47
CA ASN A 168 -5.32 -11.20 -16.61
C ASN A 168 -5.47 -10.82 -18.08
N ASN A 169 -6.70 -10.52 -18.53
CA ASN A 169 -7.05 -10.16 -19.91
C ASN A 169 -6.55 -8.75 -20.33
N TRP A 170 -5.44 -8.28 -19.78
CA TRP A 170 -4.83 -6.99 -20.11
C TRP A 170 -3.40 -7.17 -20.62
N GLU A 171 -2.90 -6.15 -21.30
CA GLU A 171 -1.52 -6.12 -21.77
C GLU A 171 -0.56 -5.92 -20.60
N ALA A 172 0.06 -7.01 -20.13
CA ALA A 172 0.96 -7.00 -18.98
C ALA A 172 2.09 -5.96 -19.10
N ALA A 173 2.63 -5.76 -20.31
CA ALA A 173 3.66 -4.76 -20.58
C ALA A 173 3.15 -3.32 -20.38
N GLN A 174 1.89 -3.04 -20.74
CA GLN A 174 1.27 -1.73 -20.53
C GLN A 174 1.12 -1.46 -19.03
N ILE A 175 0.57 -2.40 -18.27
CA ILE A 175 0.39 -2.27 -16.82
C ILE A 175 1.74 -2.09 -16.11
N ALA A 176 2.76 -2.85 -16.51
CA ALA A 176 4.12 -2.69 -16.00
C ALA A 176 4.70 -1.29 -16.28
N GLY A 177 4.43 -0.74 -17.47
CA GLY A 177 4.77 0.64 -17.83
C GLY A 177 4.06 1.67 -16.96
N GLU A 178 2.75 1.53 -16.75
CA GLU A 178 1.94 2.41 -15.89
C GLU A 178 2.42 2.39 -14.44
N LEU A 179 2.72 1.21 -13.89
CA LEU A 179 3.30 1.03 -12.55
C LEU A 179 4.63 1.79 -12.41
N SER A 180 5.52 1.63 -13.40
CA SER A 180 6.82 2.32 -13.40
C SER A 180 6.65 3.83 -13.49
N ASN A 181 5.82 4.32 -14.42
CA ASN A 181 5.59 5.75 -14.61
C ASN A 181 4.98 6.40 -13.36
N LEU A 182 3.94 5.78 -12.78
CA LEU A 182 3.32 6.26 -11.55
C LEU A 182 4.31 6.27 -10.38
N ALA A 183 5.18 5.25 -10.27
CA ALA A 183 6.21 5.19 -9.24
C ALA A 183 7.25 6.33 -9.35
N HIS A 184 7.69 6.67 -10.57
CA HIS A 184 8.59 7.80 -10.81
C HIS A 184 7.92 9.13 -10.48
N LEU A 185 6.66 9.30 -10.88
CA LEU A 185 5.89 10.51 -10.59
C LEU A 185 5.69 10.71 -9.09
N ILE A 186 5.22 9.68 -8.37
CA ILE A 186 5.04 9.70 -6.91
C ILE A 186 6.36 10.02 -6.20
N SER A 187 7.46 9.39 -6.63
CA SER A 187 8.77 9.60 -6.01
C SER A 187 9.24 11.03 -6.18
N SER A 188 9.07 11.59 -7.38
CA SER A 188 9.46 12.98 -7.69
C SER A 188 8.63 14.00 -6.90
N VAL A 189 7.31 13.81 -6.81
CA VAL A 189 6.43 14.70 -6.03
C VAL A 189 6.75 14.64 -4.53
N LEU A 190 6.93 13.44 -3.98
CA LEU A 190 7.31 13.29 -2.57
C LEU A 190 8.71 13.83 -2.28
N ASP A 191 9.66 13.68 -3.21
CA ASP A 191 11.01 14.21 -3.09
C ASP A 191 11.02 15.74 -3.10
N ASN A 192 10.31 16.38 -4.02
CA ASN A 192 10.21 17.84 -4.06
C ASN A 192 9.68 18.42 -2.74
N TYR A 193 8.77 17.70 -2.06
CA TYR A 193 8.24 18.13 -0.77
C TYR A 193 9.08 17.68 0.43
N TYR A 194 9.79 16.55 0.32
CA TYR A 194 10.42 15.90 1.46
C TYR A 194 11.92 15.57 1.37
N GLY A 195 12.58 15.83 0.26
CA GLY A 195 14.00 15.56 0.06
C GLY A 195 14.35 14.10 0.26
N PHE A 196 13.60 13.19 -0.37
CA PHE A 196 13.81 11.76 -0.23
C PHE A 196 14.83 11.23 -1.23
N ARG A 197 15.47 10.11 -0.88
CA ARG A 197 16.39 9.38 -1.75
C ARG A 197 16.04 7.90 -1.89
N VAL A 198 15.22 7.37 -0.99
CA VAL A 198 14.80 5.97 -0.97
C VAL A 198 13.33 5.90 -0.57
N LEU A 199 12.51 5.25 -1.41
CA LEU A 199 11.09 5.05 -1.16
C LEU A 199 10.71 3.62 -1.51
N GLY A 200 9.99 2.95 -0.59
CA GLY A 200 9.26 1.73 -0.91
C GLY A 200 7.81 2.08 -1.19
N LEU A 201 7.37 1.98 -2.42
CA LEU A 201 6.00 2.24 -2.82
C LEU A 201 5.22 0.93 -2.87
N ASP A 202 4.02 0.95 -2.30
CA ASP A 202 3.06 -0.15 -2.37
C ASP A 202 1.98 0.29 -3.34
N LEU A 203 1.91 -0.37 -4.49
CA LEU A 203 0.91 -0.16 -5.54
C LEU A 203 0.05 -1.42 -5.66
N ALA A 204 -1.11 -1.32 -6.30
CA ALA A 204 -1.92 -2.46 -6.69
C ALA A 204 -2.44 -2.26 -8.12
N VAL A 205 -2.91 -3.35 -8.71
CA VAL A 205 -3.73 -3.36 -9.92
C VAL A 205 -5.08 -3.91 -9.49
N ASP A 206 -6.19 -3.28 -9.88
CA ASP A 206 -7.52 -3.84 -9.63
C ASP A 206 -7.95 -4.84 -10.71
N ASN A 207 -9.08 -5.52 -10.51
CA ASN A 207 -9.64 -6.49 -11.46
C ASN A 207 -10.01 -5.91 -12.85
N LYS A 208 -9.93 -4.59 -13.05
CA LYS A 208 -10.16 -3.89 -14.33
C LYS A 208 -8.87 -3.34 -14.94
N GLY A 209 -7.72 -3.56 -14.32
CA GLY A 209 -6.41 -3.17 -14.83
C GLY A 209 -6.00 -1.78 -14.39
N LYS A 210 -6.78 -1.11 -13.55
CA LYS A 210 -6.39 0.21 -13.06
C LYS A 210 -5.32 0.07 -11.99
N VAL A 211 -4.24 0.84 -12.15
CA VAL A 211 -3.18 0.95 -11.16
C VAL A 211 -3.61 1.88 -10.01
N TRP A 212 -3.30 1.48 -8.78
CA TRP A 212 -3.61 2.23 -7.57
C TRP A 212 -2.36 2.42 -6.70
N PHE A 213 -2.23 3.58 -6.07
CA PHE A 213 -1.27 3.85 -5.01
C PHE A 213 -1.87 3.48 -3.64
N ILE A 214 -1.22 2.62 -2.88
CA ILE A 214 -1.66 2.23 -1.53
C ILE A 214 -0.93 3.05 -0.46
N GLU A 215 0.40 2.98 -0.43
CA GLU A 215 1.21 3.72 0.52
C GLU A 215 2.66 3.91 0.07
N ALA A 216 3.33 4.90 0.67
CA ALA A 216 4.76 5.12 0.51
C ALA A 216 5.48 4.96 1.86
N ASN A 217 6.47 4.06 1.89
CA ASN A 217 7.34 3.77 3.02
C ASN A 217 8.66 4.53 2.87
N THR A 218 8.92 5.47 3.78
CA THR A 218 10.12 6.34 3.75
C THR A 218 11.31 5.78 4.53
N ASN A 219 11.19 4.53 4.98
CA ASN A 219 12.26 3.73 5.58
C ASN A 219 12.01 2.25 5.24
N PRO A 220 12.05 1.88 3.95
CA PRO A 220 11.65 0.56 3.51
C PRO A 220 12.66 -0.51 3.97
N LEU A 221 12.15 -1.65 4.42
CA LEU A 221 12.97 -2.85 4.63
C LEU A 221 12.91 -3.69 3.34
N PHE A 222 14.06 -3.84 2.68
CA PHE A 222 14.12 -4.48 1.36
C PHE A 222 15.24 -5.50 1.18
N ARG A 223 16.15 -5.67 2.15
CA ARG A 223 17.38 -6.44 1.99
C ARG A 223 17.15 -7.82 1.36
N GLN A 224 16.22 -8.63 1.84
CA GLN A 224 16.01 -9.98 1.28
C GLN A 224 14.89 -10.07 0.24
N MET A 225 14.10 -9.02 0.10
CA MET A 225 12.85 -9.02 -0.65
C MET A 225 13.05 -9.31 -2.14
N PHE A 226 14.11 -8.75 -2.71
CA PHE A 226 14.37 -8.78 -4.15
C PHE A 226 15.24 -9.97 -4.60
N LYS A 227 15.59 -10.88 -3.68
CA LYS A 227 16.39 -12.08 -4.00
C LYS A 227 15.62 -13.03 -4.93
N ALA A 228 14.34 -13.28 -4.63
CA ALA A 228 13.49 -14.19 -5.38
C ALA A 228 13.25 -13.76 -6.85
N VAL A 229 13.51 -12.49 -7.17
CA VAL A 229 13.32 -11.91 -8.51
C VAL A 229 14.65 -11.45 -9.15
N GLY A 230 15.80 -11.87 -8.60
CA GLY A 230 17.12 -11.59 -9.19
C GLY A 230 17.56 -10.11 -9.14
N MET A 231 16.86 -9.24 -8.42
CA MET A 231 17.15 -7.80 -8.36
C MET A 231 17.99 -7.38 -7.14
N HIS A 232 18.37 -8.34 -6.28
CA HIS A 232 19.02 -8.07 -5.00
C HIS A 232 20.32 -7.26 -5.12
N GLU A 233 21.26 -7.70 -5.96
CA GLU A 233 22.56 -7.04 -6.09
C GLU A 233 22.44 -5.58 -6.56
N ARG A 234 21.62 -5.34 -7.58
CA ARG A 234 21.32 -3.98 -8.08
C ARG A 234 20.79 -3.07 -6.98
N VAL A 235 19.81 -3.57 -6.21
CA VAL A 235 19.21 -2.83 -5.09
C VAL A 235 20.24 -2.52 -4.01
N MET A 236 21.07 -3.50 -3.63
CA MET A 236 22.07 -3.33 -2.57
C MET A 236 23.20 -2.40 -3.00
N ASN A 237 23.69 -2.49 -4.24
CA ASN A 237 24.73 -1.62 -4.78
C ASN A 237 24.26 -0.17 -4.85
N THR A 238 23.07 0.07 -5.38
CA THR A 238 22.45 1.41 -5.44
C THR A 238 22.26 1.98 -4.04
N HIS A 239 21.84 1.15 -3.07
CA HIS A 239 21.66 1.61 -1.70
C HIS A 239 22.98 1.95 -1.01
N ARG A 240 24.01 1.11 -1.16
CA ARG A 240 25.35 1.36 -0.59
C ARG A 240 25.91 2.68 -1.08
N PHE A 241 25.84 2.93 -2.39
CA PHE A 241 26.27 4.20 -2.98
C PHE A 241 25.57 5.41 -2.35
N ILE A 242 24.25 5.34 -2.16
CA ILE A 242 23.48 6.42 -1.51
C ILE A 242 23.94 6.64 -0.07
N VAL A 243 24.16 5.55 0.68
CA VAL A 243 24.61 5.62 2.06
C VAL A 243 26.00 6.26 2.12
N GLU A 244 26.95 5.79 1.32
CA GLU A 244 28.33 6.32 1.29
C GLU A 244 28.38 7.80 0.89
N LYS A 245 27.52 8.24 -0.03
CA LYS A 245 27.54 9.62 -0.54
C LYS A 245 26.81 10.64 0.33
N TYR A 246 25.78 10.23 1.08
CA TYR A 246 24.85 11.16 1.76
C TYR A 246 24.63 10.86 3.25
N SER A 247 25.40 9.96 3.86
CA SER A 247 25.32 9.67 5.30
C SER A 247 26.33 10.44 6.12
#